data_AF-A0A1M4NCX6-F1
#
_entry.id   AF-A0A1M4NCX6-F1
#
_cell.length_a   1.000
_cell.length_b   1.000
_cell.length_c   1.000
_cell.angle_alpha   90.00
_cell.angle_beta   90.00
_cell.angle_gamma   90.00
#
_symmetry.space_group_name_H-M   'P 1'
#
loop_
_entity.id
_entity.type
_entity.pdbx_description
1 polymer ?
#
loop_
_entity_poly.entity_id
_entity_poly.type
_entity_poly.pdbx_seq_one_letter_code
_entity_poly.pdbx_strand_id
1 'polypeptide(L)'
;MFNKLYESDNENNHIKHGLVDDREKQIMQEFKNTSVKHWSLIKYEVIVLLFCLVVGISYALEKGEFLKSIHSILSNNNSSIVKEESKNETVTDDDNKNSDKDNSTIVNEIDVAKKFISILNSKDIESFKQMVSPSGLIVIRNFVSGNSARGNDIRNIYSAEEIPENLQLPINDEEAIDMTKLFPTSIKNSSEEIQHLRIKEKNFNFKDTVNGAVLGPSTSEVWELCGEIQRVTDNKTDSIPLIYILGDDEFALSEAERDFNTGTWAVFEKVDNRFYLRALLDFR
;
A
#
# COMPACT_ATOMS: atom_id res chain seq x y z
N MET A 1 7.14 81.82 10.76
CA MET A 1 6.24 80.66 10.58
C MET A 1 6.99 79.66 9.72
N PHE A 2 7.36 78.44 10.09
CA PHE A 2 7.18 77.60 11.27
C PHE A 2 8.39 76.63 11.27
N ASN A 3 9.23 76.65 12.31
CA ASN A 3 10.21 75.60 12.61
C ASN A 3 9.78 74.98 13.94
N LYS A 4 9.45 73.68 13.98
CA LYS A 4 9.62 72.77 15.13
C LYS A 4 8.84 71.46 14.99
N LEU A 5 9.43 70.42 15.58
CA LEU A 5 8.87 69.15 16.08
C LEU A 5 8.86 67.96 15.11
N TYR A 6 9.95 67.19 15.13
CA TYR A 6 9.90 65.72 15.12
C TYR A 6 11.17 65.18 15.80
N GLU A 7 11.07 64.89 17.10
CA GLU A 7 12.02 64.07 17.88
C GLU A 7 11.30 63.64 19.17
N SER A 8 10.93 62.36 19.28
CA SER A 8 11.33 61.42 20.35
C SER A 8 10.48 60.16 20.30
N ASP A 9 11.10 59.04 20.67
CA ASP A 9 10.52 57.76 21.16
C ASP A 9 11.04 56.55 20.37
N ASN A 10 12.32 56.22 20.59
CA ASN A 10 12.87 54.93 20.22
C ASN A 10 13.91 54.45 21.25
N GLU A 11 13.46 54.20 22.48
CA GLU A 11 14.24 53.45 23.49
C GLU A 11 13.28 52.58 24.29
N ASN A 12 13.05 51.32 23.88
CA ASN A 12 12.70 50.18 24.75
C ASN A 12 12.42 48.88 23.97
N ASN A 13 13.35 48.41 23.12
CA ASN A 13 13.16 47.15 22.40
C ASN A 13 14.36 46.19 22.40
N HIS A 14 15.22 46.25 23.44
CA HIS A 14 16.44 45.42 23.49
C HIS A 14 16.51 44.33 24.59
N ILE A 15 15.42 44.00 25.31
CA ILE A 15 15.47 43.02 26.42
C ILE A 15 14.47 41.84 26.26
N LYS A 16 14.09 41.45 25.04
CA LYS A 16 13.18 40.29 24.84
C LYS A 16 13.73 39.11 24.05
N HIS A 17 14.94 39.18 23.51
CA HIS A 17 15.50 38.09 22.70
C HIS A 17 16.32 37.02 23.47
N GLY A 18 16.61 37.23 24.76
CA GLY A 18 17.41 36.28 25.55
C GLY A 18 16.63 35.21 26.33
N LEU A 19 15.34 35.46 26.66
CA LEU A 19 14.56 34.58 27.55
C LEU A 19 13.81 33.45 26.84
N VAL A 20 13.65 33.54 25.51
CA VAL A 20 12.94 32.51 24.73
C VAL A 20 13.83 31.30 24.44
N ASP A 21 15.13 31.53 24.20
CA ASP A 21 16.10 30.48 23.86
C ASP A 21 16.36 29.52 25.03
N ASP A 22 16.41 30.02 26.27
CA ASP A 22 16.64 29.17 27.45
C ASP A 22 15.44 28.26 27.78
N ARG A 23 14.22 28.72 27.50
CA ARG A 23 13.00 27.92 27.72
C ARG A 23 12.87 26.79 26.69
N GLU A 24 13.21 27.05 25.44
CA GLU A 24 13.21 26.02 24.38
C GLU A 24 14.27 24.95 24.63
N LYS A 25 15.46 25.32 25.11
CA LYS A 25 16.51 24.37 25.52
C LYS A 25 16.05 23.48 26.67
N GLN A 26 15.36 24.04 27.67
CA GLN A 26 14.86 23.27 28.80
C GLN A 26 13.78 22.26 28.37
N ILE A 27 12.85 22.65 27.48
CA ILE A 27 11.82 21.76 26.93
C ILE A 27 12.44 20.63 26.09
N MET A 28 13.42 20.94 25.23
CA MET A 28 14.14 19.94 24.43
C MET A 28 14.88 18.91 25.31
N GLN A 29 15.42 19.35 26.46
CA GLN A 29 16.15 18.48 27.36
C GLN A 29 15.22 17.56 28.18
N GLU A 30 14.06 18.07 28.61
CA GLU A 30 13.00 17.23 29.22
C GLU A 30 12.44 16.21 28.23
N PHE A 31 12.25 16.59 26.96
CA PHE A 31 11.76 15.67 25.92
C PHE A 31 12.74 14.53 25.64
N LYS A 32 14.05 14.84 25.56
CA LYS A 32 15.11 13.82 25.41
C LYS A 32 15.14 12.85 26.59
N ASN A 33 15.04 13.35 27.82
CA ASN A 33 15.08 12.51 29.02
C ASN A 33 13.84 11.61 29.16
N THR A 34 12.68 12.08 28.70
CA THR A 34 11.43 11.30 28.75
C THR A 34 11.42 10.20 27.68
N SER A 35 11.92 10.52 26.47
CA SER A 35 12.05 9.55 25.37
C SER A 35 12.96 8.37 25.75
N VAL A 36 14.15 8.62 26.31
CA VAL A 36 15.10 7.55 26.67
C VAL A 36 14.51 6.57 27.69
N LYS A 37 13.71 7.05 28.66
CA LYS A 37 13.02 6.18 29.62
C LYS A 37 11.95 5.31 28.95
N HIS A 38 11.17 5.87 28.03
CA HIS A 38 10.12 5.13 27.33
C HIS A 38 10.68 4.02 26.43
N TRP A 39 11.76 4.31 25.70
CA TRP A 39 12.46 3.32 24.87
C TRP A 39 13.10 2.19 25.69
N SER A 40 13.50 2.46 26.94
CA SER A 40 14.01 1.41 27.83
C SER A 40 12.90 0.45 28.28
N LEU A 41 11.68 0.95 28.52
CA LEU A 41 10.54 0.13 28.97
C LEU A 41 10.06 -0.82 27.85
N ILE A 42 9.92 -0.30 26.64
CA ILE A 42 9.45 -1.08 25.47
C ILE A 42 10.40 -2.25 25.16
N LYS A 43 11.71 -2.05 25.31
CA LYS A 43 12.70 -3.12 25.10
C LYS A 43 12.53 -4.27 26.09
N TYR A 44 12.19 -3.99 27.35
CA TYR A 44 11.97 -5.04 28.34
C TYR A 44 10.70 -5.84 28.07
N GLU A 45 9.60 -5.20 27.69
CA GLU A 45 8.34 -5.91 27.38
C GLU A 45 8.48 -6.84 26.18
N VAL A 46 9.14 -6.40 25.11
CA VAL A 46 9.40 -7.22 23.92
C VAL A 46 10.30 -8.42 24.26
N ILE A 47 11.33 -8.23 25.08
CA ILE A 47 12.22 -9.32 25.52
C ILE A 47 11.45 -10.36 26.36
N VAL A 48 10.57 -9.91 27.27
CA VAL A 48 9.75 -10.82 28.09
C VAL A 48 8.79 -11.64 27.23
N LEU A 49 8.13 -11.01 26.24
CA LEU A 49 7.22 -11.71 25.32
C LEU A 49 7.95 -12.75 24.47
N LEU A 50 9.13 -12.41 23.93
CA LEU A 50 9.97 -13.35 23.18
C LEU A 50 10.41 -14.53 24.06
N PHE A 51 10.80 -14.26 25.32
CA PHE A 51 11.19 -15.32 26.25
C PHE A 51 10.02 -16.25 26.57
N CYS A 52 8.82 -15.71 26.84
CA CYS A 52 7.61 -16.50 27.07
C CYS A 52 7.24 -17.36 25.86
N LEU A 53 7.40 -16.84 24.63
CA LEU A 53 7.11 -17.56 23.40
C LEU A 53 8.09 -18.74 23.20
N VAL A 54 9.39 -18.51 23.41
CA VAL A 54 10.40 -19.58 23.32
C VAL A 54 10.14 -20.67 24.35
N VAL A 55 9.89 -20.31 25.61
CA VAL A 55 9.59 -21.28 26.68
C VAL A 55 8.29 -22.05 26.38
N GLY A 56 7.26 -21.36 25.89
CA GLY A 56 5.99 -21.98 25.51
C GLY A 56 6.14 -23.01 24.39
N ILE A 57 6.92 -22.69 23.35
CA ILE A 57 7.22 -23.60 22.24
C ILE A 57 8.02 -24.81 22.74
N SER A 58 9.05 -24.59 23.57
CA SER A 58 9.84 -25.69 24.13
C SER A 58 8.99 -26.64 24.97
N TYR A 59 8.08 -26.11 25.80
CA TYR A 59 7.16 -26.92 26.60
C TYR A 59 6.13 -27.69 25.76
N ALA A 60 5.63 -27.08 24.69
CA ALA A 60 4.70 -27.73 23.76
C ALA A 60 5.37 -28.87 22.95
N LEU A 61 6.65 -28.71 22.60
CA LEU A 61 7.44 -29.75 21.95
C LEU A 61 7.73 -30.93 22.89
N GLU A 62 8.05 -30.66 24.15
CA GLU A 62 8.34 -31.71 25.16
C GLU A 62 7.10 -32.57 25.47
N LYS A 63 5.89 -31.98 25.42
CA LYS A 63 4.64 -32.72 25.64
C LYS A 63 4.14 -33.53 24.44
N GLY A 64 4.76 -33.39 23.26
CA GLY A 64 4.35 -34.14 22.05
C GLY A 64 2.93 -33.83 21.55
N GLU A 65 2.26 -32.83 22.11
CA GLU A 65 0.90 -32.42 21.72
C GLU A 65 0.92 -31.62 20.39
N PHE A 66 2.02 -30.91 20.12
CA PHE A 66 2.18 -30.13 18.90
C PHE A 66 2.17 -31.00 17.63
N LEU A 67 2.85 -32.15 17.65
CA LEU A 67 2.89 -33.06 16.51
C LEU A 67 1.53 -33.74 16.26
N LYS A 68 0.74 -34.01 17.30
CA LYS A 68 -0.62 -34.56 17.14
C LYS A 68 -1.58 -33.55 16.52
N SER A 69 -1.45 -32.27 16.88
CA SER A 69 -2.28 -31.19 16.31
C SER A 69 -1.97 -30.98 14.82
N ILE A 70 -0.69 -30.96 14.42
CA ILE A 70 -0.30 -30.84 13.00
C ILE A 70 -0.78 -32.06 12.19
N HIS A 71 -0.66 -33.27 12.74
CA HIS A 71 -1.08 -34.47 12.02
C HIS A 71 -2.59 -34.55 11.79
N SER A 72 -3.40 -33.98 12.70
CA SER A 72 -4.85 -33.84 12.56
C SER A 72 -5.25 -32.82 11.49
N ILE A 73 -4.50 -31.73 11.35
CA ILE A 73 -4.74 -30.71 10.32
C ILE A 73 -4.40 -31.28 8.93
N LEU A 74 -3.32 -32.07 8.84
CA LEU A 74 -2.90 -32.70 7.57
C LEU A 74 -3.81 -33.86 7.15
N SER A 75 -4.41 -34.61 8.08
CA SER A 75 -5.27 -35.76 7.74
C SER A 75 -6.66 -35.37 7.23
N ASN A 76 -7.19 -34.21 7.66
CA ASN A 76 -8.55 -33.81 7.30
C ASN A 76 -8.70 -33.25 5.88
N ASN A 77 -7.60 -32.94 5.20
CA ASN A 77 -7.64 -32.35 3.86
C ASN A 77 -7.62 -33.37 2.71
N ASN A 78 -7.51 -34.68 2.99
CA ASN A 78 -7.33 -35.72 1.96
C ASN A 78 -8.49 -36.73 1.82
N SER A 79 -9.62 -36.59 2.52
CA SER A 79 -10.67 -37.63 2.52
C SER A 79 -11.84 -37.41 1.56
N SER A 80 -11.77 -36.47 0.63
CA SER A 80 -12.91 -36.12 -0.23
C SER A 80 -12.54 -36.09 -1.72
N ILE A 81 -12.10 -37.21 -2.30
CA ILE A 81 -12.22 -37.52 -3.75
C ILE A 81 -12.01 -39.03 -3.95
N VAL A 82 -13.11 -39.76 -4.10
CA VAL A 82 -13.27 -41.16 -4.58
C VAL A 82 -14.73 -41.16 -5.07
N LYS A 83 -15.17 -41.53 -6.28
CA LYS A 83 -14.69 -42.33 -7.42
C LYS A 83 -15.61 -41.98 -8.60
N GLU A 84 -15.12 -41.98 -9.82
CA GLU A 84 -15.81 -42.66 -10.94
C GLU A 84 -14.82 -42.98 -12.06
N GLU A 85 -14.69 -44.28 -12.36
CA GLU A 85 -13.95 -44.82 -13.49
C GLU A 85 -14.88 -44.95 -14.70
N SER A 86 -14.41 -44.59 -15.91
CA SER A 86 -14.41 -45.52 -17.05
C SER A 86 -13.53 -45.03 -18.22
N LYS A 87 -12.39 -45.72 -18.40
CA LYS A 87 -11.71 -46.18 -19.63
C LYS A 87 -11.95 -45.46 -20.97
N ASN A 88 -10.88 -44.94 -21.58
CA ASN A 88 -10.15 -45.64 -22.67
C ASN A 88 -8.87 -44.90 -23.16
N GLU A 89 -7.77 -45.66 -23.16
CA GLU A 89 -6.60 -45.74 -24.07
C GLU A 89 -5.93 -44.52 -24.74
N THR A 90 -4.68 -44.29 -24.26
CA THR A 90 -3.39 -44.07 -24.97
C THR A 90 -3.24 -42.99 -26.04
N VAL A 91 -2.35 -42.01 -25.80
CA VAL A 91 -1.06 -41.76 -26.53
C VAL A 91 -0.11 -40.95 -25.60
N THR A 92 1.18 -41.16 -25.81
CA THR A 92 2.42 -40.93 -25.06
C THR A 92 2.91 -39.48 -24.85
N ASP A 93 3.71 -39.39 -23.78
CA ASP A 93 4.90 -38.54 -23.50
C ASP A 93 4.77 -37.05 -23.17
N ASP A 94 4.93 -36.84 -21.86
CA ASP A 94 5.80 -35.90 -21.13
C ASP A 94 5.63 -34.38 -21.22
N ASP A 95 5.80 -33.78 -20.03
CA ASP A 95 5.85 -32.36 -19.68
C ASP A 95 4.54 -31.56 -19.64
N ASN A 96 3.67 -31.85 -18.66
CA ASN A 96 2.86 -30.78 -18.08
C ASN A 96 2.33 -31.08 -16.66
N LYS A 97 3.07 -30.65 -15.65
CA LYS A 97 2.58 -30.54 -14.26
C LYS A 97 3.05 -29.21 -13.66
N ASN A 98 2.60 -28.10 -14.25
CA ASN A 98 2.67 -26.78 -13.61
C ASN A 98 1.51 -25.83 -13.99
N SER A 99 0.57 -26.23 -14.87
CA SER A 99 -0.45 -25.33 -15.42
C SER A 99 -1.58 -24.95 -14.44
N ASP A 100 -1.92 -25.81 -13.49
CA ASP A 100 -3.15 -25.62 -12.70
C ASP A 100 -2.98 -24.63 -11.54
N LYS A 101 -1.76 -24.52 -11.00
CA LYS A 101 -1.45 -23.58 -9.91
C LYS A 101 -1.31 -22.14 -10.43
N ASP A 102 -0.69 -21.97 -11.60
CA ASP A 102 -0.49 -20.66 -12.22
C ASP A 102 -1.83 -20.07 -12.70
N ASN A 103 -2.69 -20.89 -13.32
CA ASN A 103 -4.02 -20.44 -13.74
C ASN A 103 -4.94 -20.09 -12.56
N SER A 104 -4.95 -20.89 -11.49
CA SER A 104 -5.77 -20.59 -10.31
C SER A 104 -5.31 -19.32 -9.58
N THR A 105 -4.01 -19.02 -9.63
CA THR A 105 -3.47 -17.81 -9.02
C THR A 105 -3.96 -16.60 -9.81
N ILE A 106 -3.72 -16.57 -11.13
CA ILE A 106 -4.10 -15.47 -12.06
C ILE A 106 -5.58 -15.09 -11.97
N VAL A 107 -6.47 -16.08 -11.84
CA VAL A 107 -7.91 -15.84 -11.70
C VAL A 107 -8.22 -15.00 -10.46
N ASN A 108 -7.47 -15.17 -9.36
CA ASN A 108 -7.67 -14.42 -8.13
C ASN A 108 -7.32 -12.93 -8.27
N GLU A 109 -6.19 -12.57 -8.89
CA GLU A 109 -5.84 -11.14 -9.06
C GLU A 109 -6.86 -10.42 -9.94
N ILE A 110 -7.32 -11.07 -11.02
CA ILE A 110 -8.34 -10.52 -11.91
C ILE A 110 -9.67 -10.30 -11.19
N ASP A 111 -10.11 -11.26 -10.38
CA ASP A 111 -11.36 -11.15 -9.62
C ASP A 111 -11.27 -10.04 -8.55
N VAL A 112 -10.12 -9.88 -7.90
CA VAL A 112 -9.89 -8.78 -6.94
C VAL A 112 -9.91 -7.42 -7.64
N ALA A 113 -9.27 -7.29 -8.81
CA ALA A 113 -9.31 -6.07 -9.61
C ALA A 113 -10.75 -5.72 -10.05
N LYS A 114 -11.51 -6.70 -10.54
CA LYS A 114 -12.93 -6.52 -10.92
C LYS A 114 -13.78 -6.13 -9.72
N LYS A 115 -13.55 -6.74 -8.55
CA LYS A 115 -14.23 -6.37 -7.31
C LYS A 115 -13.94 -4.92 -6.93
N PHE A 116 -12.69 -4.49 -7.01
CA PHE A 116 -12.30 -3.10 -6.78
C PHE A 116 -13.05 -2.13 -7.71
N ILE A 117 -13.07 -2.41 -9.01
CA ILE A 117 -13.79 -1.59 -10.01
C ILE A 117 -15.29 -1.54 -9.69
N SER A 118 -15.89 -2.69 -9.34
CA SER A 118 -17.31 -2.78 -8.97
C SER A 118 -17.63 -1.92 -7.75
N ILE A 119 -16.76 -1.94 -6.73
CA ILE A 119 -16.88 -1.12 -5.52
C ILE A 119 -16.80 0.38 -5.85
N LEU A 120 -15.88 0.81 -6.71
CA LEU A 120 -15.79 2.20 -7.14
C LEU A 120 -17.05 2.65 -7.88
N ASN A 121 -17.60 1.78 -8.74
CA ASN A 121 -18.80 2.07 -9.52
C ASN A 121 -20.06 2.17 -8.64
N SER A 122 -20.22 1.25 -7.69
CA SER A 122 -21.36 1.22 -6.76
C SER A 122 -21.23 2.19 -5.59
N LYS A 123 -20.02 2.73 -5.36
CA LYS A 123 -19.66 3.54 -4.19
C LYS A 123 -19.87 2.81 -2.86
N ASP A 124 -19.62 1.51 -2.84
CA ASP A 124 -19.75 0.66 -1.64
C ASP A 124 -18.57 0.89 -0.69
N ILE A 125 -18.72 1.87 0.21
CA ILE A 125 -17.68 2.26 1.17
C ILE A 125 -17.25 1.11 2.09
N GLU A 126 -18.18 0.28 2.55
CA GLU A 126 -17.86 -0.78 3.51
C GLU A 126 -17.01 -1.86 2.84
N SER A 127 -17.36 -2.26 1.63
CA SER A 127 -16.54 -3.17 0.84
C SER A 127 -15.19 -2.54 0.47
N PHE A 128 -15.13 -1.24 0.19
CA PHE A 128 -13.88 -0.53 -0.07
C PHE A 128 -12.94 -0.60 1.15
N LYS A 129 -13.45 -0.25 2.34
CA LYS A 129 -12.69 -0.29 3.59
C LYS A 129 -12.14 -1.69 3.89
N GLN A 130 -12.91 -2.74 3.59
CA GLN A 130 -12.48 -4.13 3.73
C GLN A 130 -11.41 -4.57 2.71
N MET A 131 -11.22 -3.81 1.64
CA MET A 131 -10.15 -4.05 0.66
C MET A 131 -8.85 -3.35 1.02
N VAL A 132 -8.89 -2.27 1.82
CA VAL A 132 -7.68 -1.56 2.24
C VAL A 132 -6.75 -2.48 3.03
N SER A 133 -5.45 -2.40 2.75
CA SER A 133 -4.42 -3.14 3.48
C SER A 133 -4.49 -2.86 4.98
N PRO A 134 -4.25 -3.87 5.85
CA PRO A 134 -4.07 -3.65 7.28
C PRO A 134 -2.97 -2.63 7.61
N SER A 135 -1.96 -2.48 6.73
CA SER A 135 -0.91 -1.46 6.84
C SER A 135 -1.36 -0.06 6.37
N GLY A 136 -2.61 0.10 5.96
CA GLY A 136 -3.18 1.33 5.43
C GLY A 136 -3.02 1.49 3.92
N LEU A 137 -3.75 2.47 3.40
CA LEU A 137 -3.79 2.89 2.01
C LEU A 137 -2.83 4.04 1.76
N ILE A 138 -1.81 3.81 0.95
CA ILE A 138 -0.88 4.83 0.50
C ILE A 138 -1.52 5.56 -0.68
N VAL A 139 -1.54 6.89 -0.64
CA VAL A 139 -2.09 7.68 -1.73
C VAL A 139 -1.05 8.68 -2.19
N ILE A 140 -0.64 8.50 -3.44
CA ILE A 140 0.38 9.33 -4.09
C ILE A 140 -0.29 10.10 -5.22
N ARG A 141 -0.17 11.42 -5.19
CA ARG A 141 -0.47 12.28 -6.34
C ARG A 141 0.76 13.12 -6.63
N ASN A 142 1.21 13.12 -7.88
CA ASN A 142 2.37 13.90 -8.30
C ASN A 142 2.10 14.54 -9.66
N PHE A 143 2.52 15.80 -9.81
CA PHE A 143 2.40 16.54 -11.06
C PHE A 143 3.75 16.49 -11.79
N VAL A 144 3.85 15.62 -12.79
CA VAL A 144 5.07 15.22 -13.52
C VAL A 144 5.71 16.39 -14.32
N SER A 145 5.04 17.54 -14.43
CA SER A 145 5.59 18.73 -15.08
C SER A 145 6.49 19.53 -14.12
N GLY A 146 7.80 19.57 -14.37
CA GLY A 146 8.85 20.23 -13.57
C GLY A 146 8.79 21.77 -13.42
N ASN A 147 7.63 22.39 -13.59
CA ASN A 147 7.38 23.77 -13.19
C ASN A 147 6.35 23.73 -12.05
N SER A 148 6.78 24.09 -10.84
CA SER A 148 6.09 24.03 -9.53
C SER A 148 4.75 24.80 -9.41
N ALA A 149 3.99 24.93 -10.50
CA ALA A 149 2.77 25.73 -10.62
C ALA A 149 1.48 24.89 -10.73
N ARG A 150 1.56 23.54 -10.81
CA ARG A 150 0.39 22.67 -11.05
C ARG A 150 -0.13 21.91 -9.82
N GLY A 151 0.61 21.90 -8.72
CA GLY A 151 0.21 21.31 -7.44
C GLY A 151 1.43 20.79 -6.67
N ASN A 152 1.18 20.27 -5.48
CA ASN A 152 2.18 19.69 -4.59
C ASN A 152 2.27 18.18 -4.80
N ASP A 153 3.46 17.64 -4.52
CA ASP A 153 3.64 16.20 -4.42
C ASP A 153 3.00 15.72 -3.12
N ILE A 154 1.97 14.89 -3.25
CA ILE A 154 1.21 14.36 -2.13
C ILE A 154 1.60 12.92 -1.92
N ARG A 155 1.87 12.58 -0.66
CA ARG A 155 2.04 11.21 -0.21
C ARG A 155 1.44 11.09 1.19
N ASN A 156 0.19 10.63 1.22
CA ASN A 156 -0.53 10.43 2.48
C ASN A 156 -0.77 8.94 2.70
N ILE A 157 -1.03 8.59 3.95
CA ILE A 157 -1.41 7.24 4.35
C ILE A 157 -2.72 7.37 5.09
N TYR A 158 -3.69 6.54 4.73
CA TYR A 158 -5.00 6.49 5.37
C TYR A 158 -5.24 5.08 5.88
N SER A 159 -5.58 4.94 7.16
CA SER A 159 -6.23 3.73 7.66
C SER A 159 -7.60 3.54 7.00
N ALA A 160 -8.13 2.32 7.04
CA ALA A 160 -9.47 2.04 6.52
C ALA A 160 -10.56 2.90 7.21
N GLU A 161 -10.37 3.24 8.48
CA GLU A 161 -11.30 4.04 9.28
C GLU A 161 -11.31 5.52 8.87
N GLU A 162 -10.17 6.04 8.40
CA GLU A 162 -10.02 7.41 7.94
C GLU A 162 -10.58 7.65 6.53
N ILE A 163 -10.97 6.58 5.80
CA ILE A 163 -11.56 6.71 4.47
C ILE A 163 -12.97 7.34 4.59
N PRO A 164 -13.22 8.52 3.98
CA PRO A 164 -14.52 9.20 4.04
C PRO A 164 -15.63 8.43 3.31
N GLU A 165 -16.86 8.57 3.79
CA GLU A 165 -18.04 7.88 3.23
C GLU A 165 -18.31 8.20 1.75
N ASN A 166 -17.91 9.38 1.31
CA ASN A 166 -18.07 9.81 -0.08
C ASN A 166 -16.93 9.37 -1.01
N LEU A 167 -15.96 8.59 -0.51
CA LEU A 167 -14.76 8.14 -1.24
C LEU A 167 -13.90 9.30 -1.80
N GLN A 168 -13.99 10.48 -1.18
CA GLN A 168 -13.17 11.64 -1.52
C GLN A 168 -12.13 11.87 -0.43
N LEU A 169 -10.87 11.58 -0.73
CA LEU A 169 -9.79 11.73 0.24
C LEU A 169 -9.33 13.18 0.31
N PRO A 170 -9.45 13.85 1.48
CA PRO A 170 -9.06 15.23 1.62
C PRO A 170 -7.55 15.37 1.48
N ILE A 171 -7.11 16.41 0.79
CA ILE A 171 -5.69 16.78 0.72
C ILE A 171 -5.59 18.23 1.19
N ASN A 172 -4.58 18.51 2.01
CA ASN A 172 -4.32 19.87 2.48
C ASN A 172 -3.97 20.77 1.29
N ASP A 173 -4.64 21.92 1.22
CA ASP A 173 -4.41 22.96 0.21
C ASP A 173 -4.62 22.52 -1.26
N GLU A 174 -5.32 21.40 -1.49
CA GLU A 174 -5.62 20.87 -2.83
C GLU A 174 -7.03 20.28 -2.95
N GLU A 175 -7.46 20.05 -4.20
CA GLU A 175 -8.68 19.30 -4.48
C GLU A 175 -8.55 17.86 -3.98
N ALA A 176 -9.58 17.38 -3.28
CA ALA A 176 -9.65 16.00 -2.80
C ALA A 176 -9.45 14.98 -3.94
N ILE A 177 -8.88 13.82 -3.61
CA ILE A 177 -8.86 12.68 -4.55
C ILE A 177 -10.23 12.02 -4.53
N ASP A 178 -10.99 12.20 -5.61
CA ASP A 178 -12.22 11.46 -5.85
C ASP A 178 -11.88 10.08 -6.43
N MET A 179 -11.89 9.05 -5.58
CA MET A 179 -11.49 7.70 -5.97
C MET A 179 -12.39 7.12 -7.07
N THR A 180 -13.64 7.59 -7.16
CA THR A 180 -14.60 7.14 -8.20
C THR A 180 -14.26 7.67 -9.59
N LYS A 181 -13.31 8.61 -9.69
CA LYS A 181 -12.84 9.21 -10.95
C LYS A 181 -11.44 8.76 -11.35
N LEU A 182 -10.76 7.94 -10.54
CA LEU A 182 -9.39 7.52 -10.84
C LEU A 182 -9.32 6.47 -11.96
N PHE A 183 -10.33 5.62 -12.10
CA PHE A 183 -10.35 4.50 -13.08
C PHE A 183 -11.56 4.59 -14.02
N PRO A 184 -11.71 5.70 -14.76
CA PRO A 184 -12.91 5.95 -15.56
C PRO A 184 -13.11 4.90 -16.66
N THR A 185 -12.03 4.39 -17.25
CA THR A 185 -12.11 3.43 -18.36
C THR A 185 -12.52 2.05 -17.85
N SER A 186 -11.94 1.61 -16.73
CA SER A 186 -12.28 0.35 -16.08
C SER A 186 -13.71 0.35 -15.59
N ILE A 187 -14.17 1.45 -14.98
CA ILE A 187 -15.55 1.58 -14.51
C ILE A 187 -16.52 1.50 -15.69
N LYS A 188 -16.25 2.23 -16.77
CA LYS A 188 -17.09 2.25 -17.98
C LYS A 188 -17.14 0.90 -18.67
N ASN A 189 -16.02 0.18 -18.71
CA ASN A 189 -15.87 -1.10 -19.41
C ASN A 189 -15.91 -2.29 -18.44
N SER A 190 -16.57 -2.16 -17.28
CA SER A 190 -16.57 -3.17 -16.21
C SER A 190 -17.08 -4.56 -16.60
N SER A 191 -17.75 -4.69 -17.75
CA SER A 191 -18.19 -5.97 -18.34
C SER A 191 -17.18 -6.63 -19.28
N GLU A 192 -16.13 -5.91 -19.70
CA GLU A 192 -15.12 -6.40 -20.63
C GLU A 192 -14.01 -7.17 -19.89
N GLU A 193 -13.35 -8.06 -20.62
CA GLU A 193 -12.18 -8.76 -20.10
C GLU A 193 -10.99 -7.79 -20.07
N ILE A 194 -10.46 -7.54 -18.87
CA ILE A 194 -9.28 -6.71 -18.68
C ILE A 194 -8.05 -7.56 -19.00
N GLN A 195 -7.20 -7.04 -19.89
CA GLN A 195 -5.95 -7.69 -20.24
C GLN A 195 -5.06 -7.81 -18.99
N HIS A 196 -4.20 -8.82 -18.97
CA HIS A 196 -3.23 -8.99 -17.90
C HIS A 196 -1.87 -9.43 -18.43
N LEU A 197 -0.81 -9.02 -17.74
CA LEU A 197 0.58 -9.35 -18.05
C LEU A 197 1.31 -9.71 -16.76
N ARG A 198 2.04 -10.82 -16.76
CA ARG A 198 2.90 -11.21 -15.62
C ARG A 198 4.32 -10.70 -15.83
N ILE A 199 4.85 -10.01 -14.82
CA ILE A 199 6.22 -9.47 -14.78
C ILE A 199 6.86 -9.94 -13.46
N LYS A 200 7.64 -11.02 -13.51
CA LYS A 200 8.15 -11.68 -12.30
C LYS A 200 9.21 -10.90 -11.53
N GLU A 201 9.92 -9.99 -12.20
CA GLU A 201 11.12 -9.32 -11.66
C GLU A 201 10.84 -7.93 -11.06
N LYS A 202 9.57 -7.52 -11.01
CA LYS A 202 9.15 -6.18 -10.56
C LYS A 202 8.16 -6.29 -9.42
N ASN A 203 8.28 -5.38 -8.47
CA ASN A 203 7.41 -5.20 -7.30
C ASN A 203 7.64 -3.79 -6.74
N PHE A 204 6.62 -3.21 -6.11
CA PHE A 204 6.71 -1.93 -5.43
C PHE A 204 7.33 -2.10 -4.03
N ASN A 205 7.00 -3.18 -3.31
CA ASN A 205 7.56 -3.50 -1.99
C ASN A 205 7.49 -2.30 -1.02
N PHE A 206 6.30 -1.75 -0.80
CA PHE A 206 6.12 -0.65 0.15
C PHE A 206 6.56 -1.06 1.56
N LYS A 207 7.50 -0.31 2.15
CA LYS A 207 8.08 -0.59 3.46
C LYS A 207 7.47 0.31 4.52
N ASP A 208 6.86 -0.30 5.54
CA ASP A 208 6.32 0.41 6.70
C ASP A 208 7.35 0.64 7.81
N THR A 209 7.15 1.69 8.59
CA THR A 209 7.72 1.84 9.94
C THR A 209 6.81 1.20 10.98
N VAL A 210 7.40 0.93 12.15
CA VAL A 210 6.66 0.55 13.38
C VAL A 210 5.58 1.56 13.77
N ASN A 211 5.67 2.81 13.30
CA ASN A 211 4.74 3.89 13.61
C ASN A 211 3.75 4.19 12.46
N GLY A 212 3.66 3.33 11.44
CA GLY A 212 2.71 3.49 10.33
C GLY A 212 3.10 4.53 9.27
N ALA A 213 4.29 5.13 9.34
CA ALA A 213 4.86 5.92 8.25
C ALA A 213 5.52 5.01 7.20
N VAL A 214 5.44 5.35 5.91
CA VAL A 214 6.08 4.58 4.83
C VAL A 214 7.52 5.05 4.61
N LEU A 215 8.49 4.15 4.76
CA LEU A 215 9.93 4.41 4.57
C LEU A 215 10.35 4.43 3.10
N GLY A 216 9.65 3.71 2.25
CA GLY A 216 9.97 3.61 0.83
C GLY A 216 9.06 2.64 0.08
N PRO A 217 9.24 2.49 -1.23
CA PRO A 217 10.07 3.36 -2.09
C PRO A 217 9.58 4.81 -2.11
N SER A 218 10.45 5.78 -2.37
CA SER A 218 10.11 7.21 -2.53
C SER A 218 9.15 7.45 -3.70
N THR A 219 8.51 8.61 -3.76
CA THR A 219 7.54 8.91 -4.84
C THR A 219 8.20 8.85 -6.23
N SER A 220 9.44 9.32 -6.36
CA SER A 220 10.21 9.22 -7.61
C SER A 220 10.54 7.78 -7.98
N GLU A 221 10.92 6.94 -7.02
CA GLU A 221 11.19 5.52 -7.27
C GLU A 221 9.91 4.76 -7.68
N VAL A 222 8.76 5.07 -7.05
CA VAL A 222 7.45 4.53 -7.46
C VAL A 222 7.14 4.95 -8.89
N TRP A 223 7.31 6.24 -9.21
CA TRP A 223 7.08 6.76 -10.55
C TRP A 223 8.00 6.04 -11.56
N GLU A 224 9.31 6.01 -11.35
CA GLU A 224 10.26 5.32 -12.24
C GLU A 224 9.87 3.86 -12.48
N LEU A 225 9.47 3.14 -11.42
CA LEU A 225 9.03 1.75 -11.51
C LEU A 225 7.77 1.58 -12.36
N CYS A 226 6.77 2.46 -12.23
CA CYS A 226 5.59 2.47 -13.10
C CYS A 226 6.01 2.56 -14.58
N GLY A 227 6.95 3.47 -14.89
CA GLY A 227 7.45 3.66 -16.24
C GLY A 227 8.22 2.43 -16.76
N GLU A 228 8.99 1.77 -15.90
CA GLU A 228 9.65 0.51 -16.24
C GLU A 228 8.64 -0.62 -16.54
N ILE A 229 7.60 -0.77 -15.71
CA ILE A 229 6.53 -1.76 -15.90
C ILE A 229 5.82 -1.52 -17.24
N GLN A 230 5.44 -0.29 -17.54
CA GLN A 230 4.74 0.05 -18.78
C GLN A 230 5.56 -0.23 -20.03
N ARG A 231 6.88 -0.01 -19.99
CA ARG A 231 7.77 -0.23 -21.14
C ARG A 231 7.80 -1.69 -21.60
N VAL A 232 7.58 -2.64 -20.68
CA VAL A 232 7.53 -4.08 -21.00
C VAL A 232 6.31 -4.44 -21.88
N THR A 233 5.24 -3.64 -21.85
CA THR A 233 4.02 -3.91 -22.61
C THR A 233 4.10 -3.39 -24.03
N ASP A 234 4.22 -4.23 -25.06
CA ASP A 234 4.33 -3.79 -26.46
C ASP A 234 3.08 -3.09 -27.04
N ASN A 235 1.93 -3.16 -26.37
CA ASN A 235 0.68 -2.58 -26.86
C ASN A 235 0.74 -1.04 -26.94
N LYS A 236 0.32 -0.51 -28.09
CA LYS A 236 0.32 0.92 -28.46
C LYS A 236 -0.95 1.66 -28.05
N THR A 237 -1.64 1.17 -27.03
CA THR A 237 -2.97 1.67 -26.69
C THR A 237 -2.93 2.35 -25.35
N ASP A 238 -2.85 3.68 -25.39
CA ASP A 238 -2.86 4.54 -24.20
C ASP A 238 -4.16 4.36 -23.42
N SER A 239 -4.04 4.42 -22.08
CA SER A 239 -5.16 4.48 -21.14
C SER A 239 -6.15 3.31 -21.23
N ILE A 240 -5.73 2.16 -21.77
CA ILE A 240 -6.48 0.91 -21.67
C ILE A 240 -6.19 0.27 -20.30
N PRO A 241 -7.24 -0.13 -19.54
CA PRO A 241 -7.07 -0.88 -18.31
C PRO A 241 -6.21 -2.13 -18.51
N LEU A 242 -5.19 -2.28 -17.68
CA LEU A 242 -4.29 -3.42 -17.73
C LEU A 242 -3.93 -3.87 -16.32
N ILE A 243 -3.93 -5.18 -16.10
CA ILE A 243 -3.51 -5.79 -14.83
C ILE A 243 -2.09 -6.31 -14.98
N TYR A 244 -1.16 -5.78 -14.20
CA TYR A 244 0.21 -6.27 -14.10
C TYR A 244 0.33 -7.19 -12.89
N ILE A 245 0.66 -8.46 -13.09
CA ILE A 245 0.93 -9.41 -12.00
C ILE A 245 2.42 -9.34 -11.69
N LEU A 246 2.76 -8.84 -10.51
CA LEU A 246 4.10 -8.40 -10.11
C LEU A 246 4.70 -9.37 -9.09
N GLY A 247 5.52 -10.30 -9.57
CA GLY A 247 5.97 -11.43 -8.75
C GLY A 247 4.81 -12.33 -8.32
N ASP A 248 4.85 -12.81 -7.07
CA ASP A 248 3.86 -13.73 -6.50
C ASP A 248 2.92 -13.08 -5.46
N ASP A 249 3.33 -11.92 -4.93
CA ASP A 249 2.69 -11.27 -3.79
C ASP A 249 2.18 -9.86 -4.09
N GLU A 250 2.32 -9.36 -5.33
CA GLU A 250 1.78 -8.06 -5.72
C GLU A 250 1.14 -8.12 -7.11
N PHE A 251 0.16 -7.24 -7.34
CA PHE A 251 -0.29 -6.92 -8.68
C PHE A 251 -0.77 -5.47 -8.73
N ALA A 252 -0.92 -4.91 -9.92
CA ALA A 252 -1.43 -3.56 -10.10
C ALA A 252 -2.44 -3.47 -11.25
N LEU A 253 -3.53 -2.75 -11.03
CA LEU A 253 -4.43 -2.27 -12.09
C LEU A 253 -3.94 -0.89 -12.53
N SER A 254 -3.81 -0.67 -13.84
CA SER A 254 -3.30 0.58 -14.42
C SER A 254 -4.23 1.12 -15.51
N GLU A 255 -4.45 2.43 -15.50
CA GLU A 255 -4.99 3.24 -16.61
C GLU A 255 -4.01 4.36 -16.96
N ALA A 256 -2.74 4.00 -17.12
CA ALA A 256 -1.66 4.95 -17.36
C ALA A 256 -1.22 5.05 -18.83
N GLU A 257 -0.82 6.25 -19.23
CA GLU A 257 -0.27 6.58 -20.55
C GLU A 257 1.21 6.16 -20.61
N ARG A 258 1.59 5.50 -21.70
CA ARG A 258 2.90 4.84 -21.81
C ARG A 258 4.06 5.82 -21.94
N ASP A 259 3.86 6.89 -22.71
CA ASP A 259 4.96 7.79 -23.11
C ASP A 259 5.31 8.83 -22.05
N PHE A 260 4.40 9.09 -21.12
CA PHE A 260 4.55 10.14 -20.10
C PHE A 260 4.62 9.58 -18.68
N ASN A 261 4.36 8.28 -18.49
CA ASN A 261 4.28 7.67 -17.17
C ASN A 261 3.31 8.44 -16.25
N THR A 262 2.21 8.87 -16.86
CA THR A 262 1.09 9.60 -16.25
C THR A 262 -0.13 8.69 -16.24
N GLY A 263 -1.10 8.99 -15.40
CA GLY A 263 -2.32 8.24 -15.18
C GLY A 263 -2.33 7.53 -13.84
N THR A 264 -3.22 6.56 -13.71
CA THR A 264 -3.61 6.02 -12.41
C THR A 264 -3.26 4.56 -12.22
N TRP A 265 -2.91 4.21 -10.99
CA TRP A 265 -2.58 2.84 -10.60
C TRP A 265 -3.22 2.48 -9.27
N ALA A 266 -3.74 1.27 -9.18
CA ALA A 266 -4.15 0.64 -7.93
C ALA A 266 -3.24 -0.55 -7.69
N VAL A 267 -2.38 -0.45 -6.67
CA VAL A 267 -1.42 -1.50 -6.31
C VAL A 267 -2.02 -2.34 -5.19
N PHE A 268 -1.96 -3.64 -5.37
CA PHE A 268 -2.44 -4.63 -4.43
C PHE A 268 -1.28 -5.48 -3.92
N GLU A 269 -1.26 -5.72 -2.62
CA GLU A 269 -0.28 -6.58 -1.97
C GLU A 269 -0.99 -7.78 -1.36
N LYS A 270 -0.30 -8.91 -1.30
CA LYS A 270 -0.77 -10.12 -0.66
C LYS A 270 -0.32 -10.13 0.79
N VAL A 271 -1.29 -10.18 1.69
CA VAL A 271 -1.06 -10.39 3.12
C VAL A 271 -1.66 -11.74 3.48
N ASP A 272 -0.81 -12.63 4.00
CA ASP A 272 -1.07 -14.04 4.21
C ASP A 272 -1.51 -14.77 2.93
N ASN A 273 -2.82 -14.80 2.64
CA ASN A 273 -3.37 -15.46 1.47
C ASN A 273 -4.49 -14.66 0.79
N ARG A 274 -4.52 -13.34 1.01
CA ARG A 274 -5.51 -12.45 0.42
C ARG A 274 -4.83 -11.19 -0.09
N PHE A 275 -5.27 -10.72 -1.25
CA PHE A 275 -4.85 -9.43 -1.78
C PHE A 275 -5.66 -8.29 -1.18
N TYR A 276 -4.94 -7.23 -0.83
CA TYR A 276 -5.47 -5.99 -0.30
C TYR A 276 -4.96 -4.81 -1.12
N LEU A 277 -5.78 -3.78 -1.27
CA LEU A 277 -5.40 -2.51 -1.87
C LEU A 277 -4.39 -1.81 -0.97
N ARG A 278 -3.18 -1.65 -1.49
CA ARG A 278 -2.05 -1.05 -0.78
C ARG A 278 -1.81 0.39 -1.18
N ALA A 279 -1.89 0.71 -2.46
CA ALA A 279 -1.65 2.07 -2.93
C ALA A 279 -2.60 2.51 -4.04
N LEU A 280 -2.93 3.80 -4.05
CA LEU A 280 -3.52 4.51 -5.18
C LEU A 280 -2.54 5.58 -5.66
N LEU A 281 -2.19 5.51 -6.93
CA LEU A 281 -1.25 6.44 -7.57
C LEU A 281 -2.01 7.26 -8.61
N ASP A 282 -1.80 8.58 -8.62
CA ASP A 282 -2.39 9.57 -9.53
C ASP A 282 -1.28 10.48 -10.06
N PHE A 283 -0.66 10.08 -11.17
CA PHE A 283 0.43 10.82 -11.81
C PHE A 283 -0.12 11.72 -12.93
N ARG A 284 0.11 13.03 -12.86
CA ARG A 284 -0.55 14.03 -13.73
C ARG A 284 0.40 14.91 -14.52
#